data_AF-A0A352RTG8-F1
#
_entry.id   AF-A0A352RTG8-F1
#
_cell.length_a   1.000
_cell.length_b   1.000
_cell.length_c   1.000
_cell.angle_alpha   90.00
_cell.angle_beta   90.00
_cell.angle_gamma   90.00
#
_symmetry.space_group_name_H-M   'P 1'
#
loop_
_entity.id
_entity.type
_entity.pdbx_description
1 polymer ?
#
loop_
_entity_poly.entity_id
_entity_poly.type
_entity_poly.pdbx_seq_one_letter_code
_entity_poly.pdbx_strand_id
1 'polypeptide(L)' 'GAGKSTLVRAINLLNRPTSGRVIVAGQDLTALDKGALREARREIGMIFQHF' A
#
# COMPACT_ATOMS: atom_id res chain seq x y z
N GLY A 1 17.48 4.70 -8.74
CA GLY A 1 17.68 4.45 -7.29
C GLY A 1 17.02 5.46 -6.35
N ALA A 2 16.12 6.34 -6.79
CA ALA A 2 15.52 7.37 -5.91
C ALA A 2 14.29 6.91 -5.09
N GLY A 3 14.03 5.59 -4.99
CA GLY A 3 12.96 5.06 -4.13
C GLY A 3 11.52 5.11 -4.66
N LYS A 4 11.25 5.62 -5.87
CA LYS A 4 9.88 5.71 -6.44
C LYS A 4 9.12 4.39 -6.42
N SER A 5 9.73 3.29 -6.88
CA SER A 5 9.10 1.97 -6.88
C SER A 5 8.84 1.45 -5.45
N THR A 6 9.73 1.78 -4.51
CA THR A 6 9.56 1.46 -3.09
C THR A 6 8.36 2.21 -2.51
N LEU A 7 8.23 3.50 -2.82
CA LEU A 7 7.12 4.33 -2.37
C LEU A 7 5.77 3.81 -2.88
N VAL A 8 5.67 3.53 -4.18
CA VAL A 8 4.41 3.04 -4.76
C VAL A 8 4.01 1.69 -4.15
N ARG A 9 4.97 0.79 -3.90
CA ARG A 9 4.71 -0.48 -3.20
C ARG A 9 4.34 -0.28 -1.73
N ALA A 10 4.82 0.77 -1.08
CA ALA A 10 4.46 1.11 0.29
C ALA A 10 3.01 1.61 0.41
N ILE A 11 2.51 2.36 -0.58
CA ILE A 11 1.12 2.87 -0.59
C ILE A 11 0.10 1.72 -0.55
N ASN A 12 0.33 0.65 -1.30
CA ASN A 12 -0.58 -0.52 -1.27
C ASN A 12 -0.14 -1.60 -0.24
N LEU A 13 0.81 -1.25 0.63
CA LEU A 13 1.41 -2.13 1.64
C LEU A 13 2.03 -3.43 1.09
N LEU A 14 2.33 -3.49 -0.20
CA LEU A 14 3.09 -4.60 -0.79
C LEU A 14 4.48 -4.69 -0.15
N ASN A 15 5.04 -3.54 0.22
CA ASN A 15 6.12 -3.41 1.18
C ASN A 15 5.62 -2.67 2.41
N ARG A 16 5.74 -3.25 3.61
CA ARG A 16 5.42 -2.53 4.85
C ARG A 16 6.48 -1.45 5.10
N PRO A 17 6.09 -0.18 5.33
CA PRO A 17 7.03 0.84 5.76
C PRO A 17 7.56 0.47 7.15
N THR A 18 8.83 0.79 7.42
CA THR A 18 9.47 0.54 8.73
C THR A 18 8.81 1.38 9.84
N SER A 19 8.32 2.56 9.50
CA SER A 19 7.64 3.49 10.41
C SER A 19 6.67 4.38 9.66
N GLY A 20 5.71 4.97 10.37
CA GLY A 20 4.69 5.84 9.80
C GLY A 20 3.38 5.11 9.48
N ARG A 21 2.44 5.85 8.88
CA ARG A 21 1.09 5.37 8.56
C ARG A 21 0.79 5.57 7.08
N VAL A 22 -0.06 4.69 6.55
CA VAL A 22 -0.56 4.75 5.18
C VAL A 22 -2.07 4.89 5.26
N ILE A 23 -2.56 6.10 5.01
CA ILE A 23 -3.98 6.43 5.09
C ILE A 23 -4.52 6.53 3.66
N VAL A 24 -5.50 5.69 3.32
CA VAL A 24 -6.18 5.69 2.01
C VAL A 24 -7.67 5.79 2.26
N ALA A 25 -8.35 6.74 1.59
CA ALA A 25 -9.78 6.99 1.78
C ALA A 25 -10.20 7.17 3.28
N GLY A 26 -9.31 7.74 4.10
CA GLY A 26 -9.55 7.94 5.54
C GLY A 26 -9.27 6.70 6.42
N GLN A 27 -8.92 5.56 5.84
CA GLN A 27 -8.59 4.34 6.57
C GLN A 27 -7.08 4.15 6.71
N ASP A 28 -6.61 3.89 7.93
CA ASP A 28 -5.21 3.52 8.19
C ASP A 28 -4.97 2.05 7.84
N LEU A 29 -4.35 1.81 6.69
CA LEU A 29 -4.07 0.47 6.21
C LEU A 29 -2.97 -0.24 7.02
N THR A 30 -2.10 0.50 7.71
CA THR A 30 -0.97 -0.09 8.47
C THR A 30 -1.42 -0.81 9.73
N ALA A 31 -2.58 -0.41 10.25
CA ALA A 31 -3.25 -0.98 11.42
C ALA A 31 -4.14 -2.19 11.08
N LEU A 32 -4.37 -2.50 9.79
CA LEU A 32 -5.22 -3.61 9.39
C LEU A 32 -4.52 -4.97 9.53
N ASP A 33 -5.32 -5.97 9.90
CA ASP A 33 -4.91 -7.37 9.80
C ASP A 33 -4.83 -7.84 8.33
N LYS A 34 -4.38 -9.07 8.11
CA LYS A 34 -4.19 -9.61 6.75
C LYS A 34 -5.50 -9.72 5.96
N GLY A 35 -6.62 -10.00 6.63
CA GLY A 35 -7.93 -10.18 5.99
C GLY A 35 -8.51 -8.84 5.54
N ALA A 36 -8.61 -7.89 6.47
CA ALA A 36 -9.09 -6.55 6.20
C ALA A 36 -8.20 -5.82 5.18
N LEU A 37 -6.88 -5.99 5.26
CA LEU A 37 -5.96 -5.41 4.28
C LEU A 37 -6.18 -5.99 2.86
N ARG A 38 -6.52 -7.27 2.75
CA ARG A 38 -6.82 -7.89 1.45
C ARG A 38 -8.08 -7.29 0.84
N GLU A 39 -9.12 -7.06 1.65
CA GLU A 39 -10.35 -6.42 1.17
C GLU A 39 -10.10 -4.96 0.77
N ALA A 40 -9.40 -4.18 1.59
CA ALA A 40 -9.05 -2.79 1.25
C ALA A 40 -8.25 -2.68 -0.05
N ARG A 41 -7.35 -3.64 -0.33
CA ARG A 41 -6.59 -3.69 -1.59
C ARG A 41 -7.44 -3.89 -2.84
N ARG A 42 -8.64 -4.48 -2.73
CA ARG A 42 -9.53 -4.66 -3.89
C ARG A 42 -10.08 -3.33 -4.40
N GLU A 43 -10.14 -2.31 -3.53
CA GLU A 43 -10.58 -0.96 -3.88
C GLU A 43 -9.43 -0.10 -4.47
N ILE A 44 -8.20 -0.61 -4.45
CA ILE A 44 -7.00 0.11 -4.89
C ILE A 44 -6.46 -0.50 -6.18
N GLY A 45 -6.81 0.11 -7.31
CA GLY A 45 -6.25 -0.25 -8.62
C GLY A 45 -4.80 0.24 -8.77
N MET A 46 -3.91 -0.62 -9.25
CA MET A 46 -2.51 -0.27 -9.52
C MET A 46 -2.15 -0.59 -10.98
N ILE A 47 -1.68 0.41 -11.71
CA ILE A 47 -1.23 0.26 -13.11
C ILE A 47 0.30 0.20 -13.12
N PHE A 48 0.85 -0.87 -13.68
CA PHE A 48 2.28 -1.04 -13.86
C PHE A 48 2.67 -0.64 -15.29
N GLN A 49 3.77 0.10 -15.42
CA GLN A 49 4.24 0.63 -16.72
C GLN A 49 4.87 -0.46 -17.61
N HIS A 50 5.38 -1.55 -17.03
CA HIS A 50 5.93 -2.70 -17.74
C HIS A 50 5.50 -4.00 -17.05
N PHE A 51 5.15 -5.01 -17.86
CA PHE A 51 4.99 -6.41 -17.43
C PHE A 51 6.31 -7.16 -17.64
#